data_AF-A0A8K0K8F6-F1
#
_entry.id   AF-A0A8K0K8F6-F1
#
_cell.length_a   1.000
_cell.length_b   1.000
_cell.length_c   1.000
_cell.angle_alpha   90.00
_cell.angle_beta   90.00
_cell.angle_gamma   90.00
#
_symmetry.space_group_name_H-M   'P 1'
#
loop_
_entity.id
_entity.type
_entity.pdbx_description
1 polymer ?
#
loop_
_entity_poly.entity_id
_entity_poly.type
_entity_poly.pdbx_seq_one_letter_code
_entity_poly.pdbx_strand_id
1 'polypeptide(L)'
;MAPKLSKMFPESCLLITVGVAIGVLLFHTTNAVHVSPLTPNTFFLYMLPPIILDAGYFMPNRLFFDHLGTILLFAVVGTIFNTLTIGASLWAVGQSGLFGVDTPLLEMLLFGALISAVDPVAVLAVFEEIHVNEILYIVVFGESLLNDAVTVQK
;
A
#
# COMPACT_ATOMS: atom_id res chain seq x y z
N MET A 1 9.42 23.35 24.08
CA MET A 1 8.19 22.71 23.57
C MET A 1 8.61 21.93 22.33
N ALA A 2 8.99 20.66 22.49
CA ALA A 2 9.46 19.85 21.37
C ALA A 2 8.32 19.70 20.36
N PRO A 3 8.55 19.93 19.06
CA PRO A 3 7.53 19.66 18.05
C PRO A 3 7.13 18.19 18.18
N LYS A 4 5.81 17.91 18.23
CA LYS A 4 5.31 16.54 18.29
C LYS A 4 5.86 15.79 17.08
N LEU A 5 6.55 14.67 17.30
CA LEU A 5 7.18 13.85 16.25
C LEU A 5 6.17 13.45 15.16
N SER A 6 4.88 13.36 15.52
CA SER A 6 3.75 13.07 14.64
C SER A 6 3.47 14.13 13.57
N LYS A 7 4.08 15.33 13.64
CA LYS A 7 3.95 16.36 12.59
C LYS A 7 5.01 16.26 11.49
N MET A 8 6.06 15.48 11.69
CA MET A 8 7.17 15.36 10.74
C MET A 8 7.14 14.05 9.95
N PHE A 9 6.53 13.00 10.50
CA PHE A 9 6.52 11.68 9.88
C PHE A 9 5.10 11.10 9.88
N PRO A 10 4.65 10.49 8.75
CA PRO A 10 3.40 9.75 8.71
C PRO A 10 3.35 8.66 9.79
N GLU A 11 2.18 8.44 10.38
CA GLU A 11 1.99 7.46 11.44
C GLU A 11 2.43 6.05 11.01
N SER A 12 2.18 5.67 9.75
CA SER A 12 2.60 4.39 9.18
C SER A 12 4.12 4.18 9.25
N CYS A 13 4.92 5.21 9.00
CA CYS A 13 6.39 5.10 9.09
C CYS A 13 6.84 4.89 10.54
N LEU A 14 6.20 5.56 11.50
CA LEU A 14 6.48 5.38 12.92
C LEU A 14 6.10 3.97 13.39
N LEU A 15 4.95 3.46 12.97
CA LEU A 15 4.51 2.10 13.31
C LEU A 15 5.44 1.03 12.72
N ILE A 16 5.89 1.19 11.47
CA ILE A 16 6.85 0.26 10.84
C ILE A 16 8.17 0.26 11.60
N THR A 17 8.72 1.44 11.93
CA THR A 17 10.01 1.53 12.64
C THR A 17 9.93 0.93 14.05
N VAL A 18 8.84 1.17 14.78
CA VAL A 18 8.59 0.57 16.09
C VAL A 18 8.43 -0.95 15.97
N GLY A 19 7.67 -1.44 14.98
CA GLY A 19 7.49 -2.87 14.73
C GLY A 19 8.81 -3.59 14.44
N VAL A 20 9.66 -3.00 13.60
CA VAL A 20 11.01 -3.53 13.31
C VAL A 20 11.88 -3.51 14.57
N ALA A 21 11.89 -2.42 15.34
CA ALA A 21 12.68 -2.32 16.56
C ALA A 21 12.28 -3.38 17.60
N ILE A 22 10.98 -3.59 17.81
CA ILE A 22 10.46 -4.64 18.70
C ILE A 22 10.82 -6.02 18.16
N GLY A 23 10.67 -6.25 16.85
CA GLY A 23 11.03 -7.52 16.21
C GLY A 23 12.50 -7.89 16.38
N VAL A 24 13.40 -6.93 16.18
CA VAL A 24 14.86 -7.11 16.38
C VAL A 24 15.19 -7.34 17.85
N LEU A 25 14.53 -6.63 18.77
CA LEU A 25 14.74 -6.80 20.21
C LEU A 25 14.31 -8.20 20.66
N LEU A 26 13.13 -8.66 20.23
CA LEU A 26 12.62 -10.00 20.52
C LEU A 26 13.51 -11.10 19.93
N PHE A 27 14.03 -10.89 18.72
CA PHE A 27 14.99 -11.80 18.08
C PHE A 27 16.27 -11.94 18.92
N HIS A 28 16.77 -10.84 19.49
CA HIS A 28 17.96 -10.85 20.34
C HIS A 28 17.73 -11.40 21.75
N THR A 29 16.55 -11.16 22.36
CA THR A 29 16.28 -11.59 23.74
C THR A 29 15.80 -13.03 23.84
N THR A 30 15.15 -13.56 22.81
CA THR A 30 14.52 -14.88 22.87
C THR A 30 14.84 -15.70 21.63
N ASN A 31 15.88 -16.54 21.71
CA ASN A 31 16.25 -17.54 20.69
C ASN A 31 15.18 -18.61 20.39
N ALA A 32 13.97 -18.51 20.96
CA ALA A 32 12.94 -19.56 20.94
C ALA A 32 11.50 -19.05 20.79
N VAL A 33 11.25 -17.75 20.57
CA VAL A 33 9.88 -17.32 20.25
C VAL A 33 9.62 -17.68 18.80
N HIS A 34 8.88 -18.77 18.60
CA HIS A 34 8.16 -19.01 17.36
C HIS A 34 7.06 -17.96 17.29
N VAL A 35 7.40 -16.77 16.79
CA VAL A 35 6.40 -15.78 16.44
C VAL A 35 5.63 -16.43 15.31
N SER A 36 4.40 -16.89 15.58
CA SER A 36 3.58 -17.47 14.53
C SER A 36 3.43 -16.39 13.46
N PRO A 37 3.96 -16.59 12.24
CA PRO A 37 3.84 -15.58 11.21
C PRO A 37 2.35 -15.33 10.97
N LEU A 38 2.00 -14.08 10.68
CA LEU A 38 0.66 -13.72 10.23
C LEU A 38 0.40 -14.50 8.94
N THR A 39 -0.35 -15.61 9.05
CA THR A 39 -0.64 -16.42 7.88
C THR A 39 -1.63 -15.67 6.99
N PRO A 40 -1.54 -15.80 5.66
CA PRO A 40 -2.46 -15.15 4.73
C PRO A 40 -3.93 -15.43 5.11
N ASN A 41 -4.24 -16.67 5.49
CA ASN A 41 -5.60 -17.05 5.90
C ASN A 41 -6.09 -16.26 7.12
N THR A 42 -5.24 -16.05 8.13
CA THR A 42 -5.62 -15.25 9.29
C THR A 42 -5.84 -13.79 8.92
N PHE A 43 -4.96 -13.24 8.08
CA PHE A 43 -5.09 -11.86 7.59
C PHE A 43 -6.39 -11.66 6.80
N PHE A 44 -6.64 -12.50 5.78
CA PHE A 44 -7.80 -12.37 4.89
C PHE A 44 -9.14 -12.66 5.57
N LEU A 45 -9.18 -13.60 6.53
CA LEU A 45 -10.44 -13.98 7.18
C LEU A 45 -10.78 -13.14 8.41
N TYR A 46 -9.78 -12.64 9.15
CA TYR A 46 -10.03 -11.95 10.42
C TYR A 46 -9.66 -10.47 10.41
N MET A 47 -8.64 -10.06 9.67
CA MET A 47 -8.15 -8.68 9.70
C MET A 47 -8.75 -7.83 8.58
N LEU A 48 -8.78 -8.39 7.37
CA LEU A 48 -9.26 -7.69 6.18
C LEU A 48 -10.77 -7.33 6.23
N PRO A 49 -11.70 -8.20 6.70
CA PRO A 49 -13.12 -7.88 6.67
C PRO A 49 -13.50 -6.68 7.56
N PRO A 50 -13.01 -6.56 8.82
CA PRO A 50 -13.22 -5.36 9.61
C PRO A 50 -12.65 -4.09 8.98
N ILE A 51 -11.46 -4.16 8.37
CA ILE A 51 -10.80 -3.00 7.75
C ILE A 51 -11.62 -2.50 6.56
N ILE A 52 -12.03 -3.39 5.66
CA ILE A 52 -12.85 -3.01 4.49
C ILE A 52 -14.22 -2.52 4.92
N LEU A 53 -14.83 -3.13 5.95
CA LEU A 53 -16.12 -2.69 6.46
C LEU A 53 -16.05 -1.28 7.05
N ASP A 54 -15.03 -0.98 7.84
CA ASP A 54 -14.81 0.34 8.44
C ASP A 54 -14.59 1.40 7.35
N ALA A 55 -13.70 1.10 6.41
CA ALA A 55 -13.42 1.94 5.25
C ALA A 55 -14.66 2.20 4.39
N GLY A 56 -15.47 1.17 4.13
CA GLY A 56 -16.71 1.29 3.37
C GLY A 56 -17.84 2.00 4.12
N TYR A 57 -17.89 1.89 5.45
CA TYR A 57 -18.92 2.54 6.27
C TYR A 57 -18.74 4.05 6.36
N PHE A 58 -17.49 4.52 6.47
CA PHE A 58 -17.16 5.95 6.50
C PHE A 58 -17.04 6.60 5.11
N MET A 59 -17.19 5.81 4.02
CA MET A 59 -17.12 6.33 2.66
C MET A 59 -18.39 7.14 2.29
N PRO A 60 -18.23 8.38 1.77
CA PRO A 60 -19.36 9.13 1.24
C PRO A 60 -19.85 8.56 -0.11
N ASN A 61 -20.85 7.67 -0.03
CA ASN A 61 -21.36 6.91 -1.18
C ASN A 61 -21.75 7.78 -2.40
N ARG A 62 -22.38 8.94 -2.21
CA ARG A 62 -22.86 9.76 -3.34
C ARG A 62 -21.73 10.28 -4.22
N LEU A 63 -20.74 10.92 -3.61
CA LEU A 63 -19.58 11.48 -4.32
C LEU A 63 -18.75 10.37 -4.99
N PHE A 64 -18.69 9.19 -4.37
CA PHE A 64 -17.95 8.05 -4.91
C PHE A 64 -18.59 7.54 -6.20
N PHE A 65 -19.91 7.32 -6.19
CA PHE A 65 -20.64 6.87 -7.38
C PHE A 65 -20.71 7.94 -8.47
N ASP A 66 -20.77 9.22 -8.11
CA ASP A 66 -20.75 10.33 -9.08
C ASP A 66 -19.42 10.41 -9.87
N HIS A 67 -18.30 10.01 -9.25
CA HIS A 67 -16.95 10.03 -9.85
C HIS A 67 -16.38 8.64 -10.17
N LEU A 68 -17.18 7.58 -10.10
CA LEU A 68 -16.75 6.19 -10.27
C LEU A 68 -15.95 5.96 -11.57
N GLY A 69 -16.34 6.62 -12.66
CA GLY A 69 -15.64 6.49 -13.94
C GLY A 69 -14.19 6.98 -13.88
N THR A 70 -13.94 8.10 -13.20
CA THR A 70 -12.58 8.64 -12.99
C THR A 70 -11.79 7.73 -12.06
N ILE A 71 -12.42 7.23 -11.01
CA ILE A 71 -11.80 6.28 -10.05
C ILE A 71 -11.37 5.01 -10.78
N LEU A 72 -12.25 4.41 -11.58
CA LEU A 72 -11.95 3.21 -12.37
C LEU A 72 -10.84 3.47 -13.40
N LEU A 73 -10.82 4.64 -14.02
CA LEU A 73 -9.78 5.01 -14.97
C LEU A 73 -8.41 5.05 -14.29
N PHE A 74 -8.29 5.71 -13.13
CA PHE A 74 -7.04 5.74 -12.36
C PHE A 74 -6.67 4.34 -11.83
N ALA A 75 -7.63 3.63 -11.24
CA ALA A 75 -7.41 2.30 -10.67
C ALA A 75 -6.95 1.27 -11.69
N VAL A 76 -7.46 1.30 -12.93
CA VAL A 76 -7.11 0.31 -13.95
C VAL A 76 -5.98 0.81 -14.82
N VAL A 77 -6.15 1.95 -15.49
CA VAL A 77 -5.18 2.46 -16.47
C VAL A 77 -3.94 2.99 -15.76
N GLY A 78 -4.11 3.70 -14.65
CA GLY A 78 -3.01 4.20 -13.82
C GLY A 78 -2.15 3.05 -13.28
N THR A 79 -2.77 2.02 -12.70
CA THR A 79 -2.06 0.85 -12.16
C THR A 79 -1.35 0.03 -13.25
N ILE A 80 -1.98 -0.18 -14.42
CA ILE A 80 -1.33 -0.86 -15.54
C ILE A 80 -0.12 -0.05 -16.02
N PHE A 81 -0.30 1.25 -16.22
CA PHE A 81 0.79 2.13 -16.63
C PHE A 81 1.93 2.12 -15.60
N ASN A 82 1.62 2.25 -14.31
CA ASN A 82 2.59 2.23 -13.23
C ASN A 82 3.35 0.90 -13.15
N THR A 83 2.64 -0.23 -13.24
CA THR A 83 3.23 -1.57 -13.28
C THR A 83 4.20 -1.72 -14.46
N LEU A 84 3.79 -1.29 -15.66
CA LEU A 84 4.61 -1.37 -16.86
C LEU A 84 5.83 -0.44 -16.76
N THR A 85 5.65 0.80 -16.30
CA THR A 85 6.76 1.75 -16.16
C THR A 85 7.77 1.29 -15.12
N ILE A 86 7.32 0.89 -13.92
CA ILE A 86 8.21 0.37 -12.87
C ILE A 86 8.91 -0.90 -13.35
N GLY A 87 8.17 -1.88 -13.84
CA GLY A 87 8.75 -3.16 -14.28
C GLY A 87 9.71 -3.00 -15.46
N ALA A 88 9.38 -2.16 -16.45
CA ALA A 88 10.28 -1.87 -17.57
C ALA A 88 11.51 -1.07 -17.13
N SER A 89 11.36 -0.11 -16.21
CA SER A 89 12.50 0.65 -15.68
C SER A 89 13.47 -0.24 -14.91
N LEU A 90 12.96 -1.15 -14.07
CA LEU A 90 13.77 -2.11 -13.34
C LEU A 90 14.44 -3.11 -14.27
N TRP A 91 13.72 -3.59 -15.29
CA TRP A 91 14.31 -4.45 -16.31
C TRP A 91 15.42 -3.75 -17.10
N ALA A 92 15.25 -2.47 -17.45
CA ALA A 92 16.27 -1.67 -18.13
C ALA A 92 17.52 -1.47 -17.26
N VAL A 93 17.36 -1.24 -15.95
CA VAL A 93 18.49 -1.20 -15.01
C VAL A 93 19.10 -2.60 -14.82
N GLY A 94 18.29 -3.67 -14.87
CA GLY A 94 18.72 -5.07 -14.95
C GLY A 94 19.72 -5.32 -16.07
N GLN A 95 19.42 -4.82 -17.28
CA GLN A 95 20.29 -4.93 -18.45
C GLN A 95 21.62 -4.17 -18.31
N SER A 96 21.68 -3.14 -17.44
CA SER A 96 22.93 -2.40 -17.19
C SER A 96 23.96 -3.17 -16.36
N GLY A 97 23.62 -4.38 -15.89
CA GLY A 97 24.52 -5.24 -15.11
C GLY A 97 24.64 -4.87 -13.63
N LEU A 98 23.87 -3.89 -13.15
CA LEU A 98 23.92 -3.42 -11.77
C LEU A 98 23.48 -4.48 -10.74
N PHE A 99 22.56 -5.36 -11.14
CA PHE A 99 21.94 -6.34 -10.25
C PHE A 99 22.73 -7.66 -10.13
N GLY A 100 23.67 -7.92 -11.05
CA GLY A 100 24.53 -9.12 -11.01
C GLY A 100 23.79 -10.48 -11.09
N VAL A 101 22.49 -10.47 -11.38
CA VAL A 101 21.60 -11.64 -11.45
C VAL A 101 20.78 -11.55 -12.74
N ASP A 102 20.40 -12.69 -13.32
CA ASP A 102 19.48 -12.75 -14.44
C ASP A 102 18.13 -12.14 -14.02
N THR A 103 17.75 -11.02 -14.64
CA THR A 103 16.49 -10.32 -14.38
C THR A 103 15.50 -10.59 -15.52
N PRO A 104 14.75 -11.71 -15.51
CA PRO A 104 13.74 -11.96 -16.53
C PRO A 104 12.65 -10.89 -16.45
N LEU A 105 12.16 -10.46 -17.62
CA LEU A 105 11.15 -9.41 -17.72
C LEU A 105 9.90 -9.71 -16.90
N LEU A 106 9.51 -10.99 -16.82
CA LEU A 106 8.34 -11.42 -16.06
C LEU A 106 8.50 -11.15 -14.55
N GLU A 107 9.66 -11.42 -13.96
CA GLU A 107 9.87 -11.17 -12.53
C GLU A 107 9.86 -9.68 -12.20
N MET A 108 10.45 -8.85 -13.07
CA MET A 108 10.44 -7.40 -12.91
C MET A 108 9.03 -6.81 -13.08
N LEU A 109 8.23 -7.35 -14.00
CA LEU A 109 6.82 -6.98 -14.15
C LEU A 109 5.96 -7.47 -12.98
N LEU A 110 6.21 -8.67 -12.45
CA LEU A 110 5.53 -9.17 -11.25
C LEU A 110 5.85 -8.31 -10.04
N PHE A 111 7.12 -7.93 -9.86
CA PHE A 111 7.52 -6.97 -8.83
C PHE A 111 6.84 -5.61 -9.05
N GLY A 112 6.83 -5.09 -10.28
CA GLY A 112 6.12 -3.86 -10.62
C GLY A 112 4.62 -3.93 -10.28
N ALA A 113 3.98 -5.07 -10.52
CA ALA A 113 2.57 -5.30 -10.20
C ALA A 113 2.33 -5.33 -8.69
N LEU A 114 3.22 -5.94 -7.91
CA LEU A 114 3.15 -5.98 -6.45
C LEU A 114 3.32 -4.58 -5.84
N ILE A 115 4.26 -3.78 -6.34
CA ILE A 115 4.51 -2.42 -5.83
C ILE A 115 3.43 -1.43 -6.31
N SER A 116 2.81 -1.69 -7.45
CA SER A 116 1.72 -0.85 -7.95
C SER A 116 0.43 -0.98 -7.14
N ALA A 117 0.30 -2.01 -6.29
CA ALA A 117 -0.72 -2.09 -5.26
C ALA A 117 -0.35 -1.10 -4.12
N VAL A 118 -0.70 0.18 -4.29
CA VAL A 118 -0.35 1.25 -3.34
C VAL A 118 -1.48 1.45 -2.33
N ASP A 119 -1.14 1.27 -1.06
CA ASP A 119 -1.97 1.65 0.08
C ASP A 119 -1.89 3.17 0.32
N PRO A 120 -3.00 3.93 0.22
CA PRO A 120 -3.00 5.37 0.30
C PRO A 120 -3.18 5.83 1.75
N VAL A 121 -3.30 4.94 2.74
CA VAL A 121 -3.61 5.30 4.13
C VAL A 121 -2.69 6.41 4.65
N ALA A 122 -1.39 6.34 4.35
CA ALA A 122 -0.45 7.39 4.72
C ALA A 122 -0.71 8.72 3.99
N VAL A 123 -1.10 8.68 2.72
CA VAL A 123 -1.40 9.87 1.90
C VAL A 123 -2.74 10.50 2.33
N LEU A 124 -3.75 9.67 2.61
CA LEU A 124 -5.06 10.11 3.08
C LEU A 124 -4.97 10.78 4.44
N ALA A 125 -4.17 10.23 5.37
CA ALA A 125 -3.93 10.86 6.68
C ALA A 125 -3.31 12.26 6.55
N VAL A 126 -2.38 12.44 5.60
CA VAL A 126 -1.79 13.76 5.32
C VAL A 126 -2.80 14.70 4.65
N PHE A 127 -3.61 14.17 3.72
CA PHE A 127 -4.63 14.95 3.00
C PHE A 127 -5.73 15.48 3.93
N GLU A 128 -6.07 14.72 4.96
CA GLU A 128 -6.99 15.14 6.01
C GLU A 128 -6.38 16.28 6.86
N GLU A 129 -5.09 16.20 7.21
CA GLU A 129 -4.41 17.27 7.96
C GLU A 129 -4.36 18.59 7.18
N ILE A 130 -4.11 18.54 5.87
CA ILE A 130 -4.03 19.73 5.00
C ILE A 130 -5.39 20.21 4.46
N HIS A 131 -6.50 19.58 4.82
CA HIS A 131 -7.86 19.91 4.35
C HIS A 131 -7.96 19.95 2.82
N VAL A 132 -7.52 18.87 2.16
CA VAL A 132 -7.58 18.75 0.70
C VAL A 132 -9.04 18.66 0.20
N ASN A 133 -9.25 18.95 -1.08
CA ASN A 133 -10.56 18.84 -1.72
C ASN A 133 -11.15 17.41 -1.57
N GLU A 134 -12.41 17.31 -1.12
CA GLU A 134 -13.12 16.04 -0.92
C GLU A 134 -13.13 15.14 -2.17
N ILE A 135 -13.14 15.73 -3.37
CA ILE A 135 -13.07 14.99 -4.65
C ILE A 135 -11.71 14.31 -4.82
N LEU A 136 -10.61 14.98 -4.44
CA LEU A 136 -9.29 14.38 -4.56
C LEU A 136 -9.12 13.25 -3.54
N TYR A 137 -9.63 13.45 -2.33
CA TYR A 137 -9.66 12.43 -1.28
C TYR A 137 -10.41 11.18 -1.76
N ILE A 138 -11.61 11.35 -2.31
CA ILE A 138 -12.44 10.20 -2.71
C ILE A 138 -11.89 9.47 -3.93
N VAL A 139 -11.22 10.19 -4.84
CA VAL A 139 -10.59 9.56 -6.00
C VAL A 139 -9.42 8.68 -5.59
N VAL A 140 -8.52 9.19 -4.74
CA VAL A 140 -7.36 8.44 -4.26
C VAL A 140 -7.78 7.27 -3.36
N PHE A 141 -8.74 7.49 -2.46
CA PHE A 141 -9.28 6.43 -1.62
C PHE A 141 -9.96 5.34 -2.45
N GLY A 142 -10.77 5.72 -3.44
CA GLY A 142 -11.45 4.79 -4.33
C GLY A 142 -10.50 4.01 -5.23
N GLU A 143 -9.45 4.64 -5.74
CA GLU A 143 -8.41 4.01 -6.56
C GLU A 143 -7.80 2.83 -5.79
N SER A 144 -7.37 3.09 -4.57
CA SER A 144 -6.72 2.07 -3.75
C SER A 144 -7.68 1.00 -3.24
N LEU A 145 -8.93 1.34 -2.89
CA LEU A 145 -9.91 0.32 -2.51
C LEU A 145 -10.13 -0.69 -3.65
N LEU A 146 -10.21 -0.21 -4.90
CA LEU A 146 -10.32 -1.08 -6.07
C LEU A 146 -9.05 -1.88 -6.31
N ASN A 147 -7.88 -1.26 -6.12
CA ASN A 147 -6.58 -1.94 -6.27
C ASN A 147 -6.40 -3.06 -5.24
N ASP A 148 -6.80 -2.83 -3.99
CA ASP A 148 -6.85 -3.83 -2.93
C ASP A 148 -7.82 -4.96 -3.27
N ALA A 149 -9.02 -4.65 -3.77
CA ALA A 149 -9.98 -5.67 -4.19
C ALA A 149 -9.44 -6.59 -5.30
N VAL A 150 -8.69 -6.04 -6.26
CA VAL A 150 -8.08 -6.80 -7.36
C VAL A 150 -6.89 -7.64 -6.89
N THR A 151 -6.13 -7.16 -5.91
CA THR A 151 -4.93 -7.86 -5.39
C THR A 151 -5.27 -8.93 -4.37
N VAL A 152 -6.30 -8.74 -3.54
CA VAL A 152 -6.82 -9.73 -2.57
C VAL A 152 -7.39 -10.98 -3.26
N GLN A 153 -7.76 -10.90 -4.53
CA GLN A 153 -8.28 -12.03 -5.31
C GLN A 153 -7.18 -12.95 -5.89
N LYS A 154 -5.89 -12.65 -5.67
CA LYS A 154 -4.75 -13.51 -6.04
C LYS A 154 -4.26 -14.35 -4.87
#